data_AF-A0AAV8HZL3-F1
#
_entry.id   AF-A0AAV8HZL3-F1
#
_cell.length_a   1.000
_cell.length_b   1.000
_cell.length_c   1.000
_cell.angle_alpha   90.00
_cell.angle_beta   90.00
_cell.angle_gamma   90.00
#
_symmetry.space_group_name_H-M   'P 1'
#
loop_
_entity.id
_entity.type
_entity.pdbx_description
1 polymer ?
#
loop_
_entity_poly.entity_id
_entity_poly.type
_entity_poly.pdbx_seq_one_letter_code
_entity_poly.pdbx_strand_id
1 'polypeptide(L)'
;MHMSGETRVKAKLAMSVRRRPNFRISISLEYVKLGYCYLVTHLLKLALIPLTAMLFVEATRTDPNDLLQVWLLLKYNLLAVFTLSGLLVVGCIFHFFTRPRPVYLVDYTCYKPPVFLETGFEEFLSHSKLIGFNNSSLEFQRKILERSGLSEHTHVSEAVKCVPPRPTMLNARTEAEQVMFGALDNLFAATGVKPKDIDILIVNCSLFSPTPSLSAMIINKYKLRSNIKSYNLSGMGCSASVISINLANDLLQVHRNSYAIVVSTENITQNWYFGNRKSMLIPNCLFRVGGAAILLSNWRSDRCHPRGLQQGLSMCVSGAG
;
A
#
# COMPACT_ATOMS: atom_id res chain seq x y z
N MET A 1 -29.10 -71.88 -7.18
CA MET A 1 -29.51 -71.49 -5.81
C MET A 1 -28.89 -70.12 -5.54
N HIS A 2 -29.72 -69.04 -5.58
CA HIS A 2 -29.39 -67.63 -5.25
C HIS A 2 -28.25 -66.96 -6.06
N MET A 3 -28.24 -65.70 -6.48
CA MET A 3 -29.04 -64.49 -6.20
C MET A 3 -28.74 -63.45 -7.31
N SER A 4 -29.77 -62.80 -7.87
CA SER A 4 -30.12 -61.37 -7.66
C SER A 4 -28.99 -60.35 -7.83
N GLY A 5 -29.10 -59.49 -8.86
CA GLY A 5 -28.17 -58.37 -9.02
C GLY A 5 -28.31 -57.47 -10.27
N GLU A 6 -29.39 -57.54 -11.06
CA GLU A 6 -29.63 -56.57 -12.15
C GLU A 6 -30.30 -55.29 -11.62
N THR A 7 -29.55 -54.49 -10.85
CA THR A 7 -29.94 -53.10 -10.59
C THR A 7 -28.73 -52.32 -10.09
N ARG A 8 -27.86 -51.85 -11.01
CA ARG A 8 -26.95 -50.68 -10.85
C ARG A 8 -25.89 -50.62 -11.96
N VAL A 9 -26.30 -50.48 -13.22
CA VAL A 9 -25.40 -50.02 -14.29
C VAL A 9 -26.06 -48.92 -15.11
N LYS A 10 -26.48 -47.85 -14.42
CA LYS A 10 -26.75 -46.52 -15.00
C LYS A 10 -26.27 -45.44 -14.02
N ALA A 11 -25.00 -45.52 -13.63
CA ALA A 11 -24.34 -44.46 -12.88
C ALA A 11 -23.61 -43.53 -13.86
N LYS A 12 -24.34 -42.47 -14.27
CA LYS A 12 -23.86 -41.14 -14.67
C LYS A 12 -22.37 -41.02 -15.05
N LEU A 13 -22.08 -41.20 -16.34
CA LEU A 13 -20.96 -40.53 -17.00
C LEU A 13 -21.38 -39.06 -17.26
N ALA A 14 -21.24 -38.20 -16.27
CA ALA A 14 -21.38 -36.75 -16.45
C ALA A 14 -19.98 -36.13 -16.45
N MET A 15 -19.41 -35.97 -17.64
CA MET A 15 -18.21 -35.16 -17.84
C MET A 15 -18.49 -33.72 -17.39
N SER A 16 -17.87 -33.33 -16.28
CA SER A 16 -17.82 -31.95 -15.80
C SER A 16 -16.96 -31.13 -16.78
N VAL A 17 -17.61 -30.53 -17.77
CA VAL A 17 -17.01 -29.46 -18.58
C VAL A 17 -16.83 -28.27 -17.64
N ARG A 18 -15.59 -28.06 -17.19
CA ARG A 18 -15.17 -26.92 -16.39
C ARG A 18 -15.35 -25.64 -17.21
N ARG A 19 -16.49 -24.95 -17.06
CA ARG A 19 -16.74 -23.63 -17.66
C ARG A 19 -15.62 -22.68 -17.21
N ARG A 20 -14.88 -22.13 -18.16
CA ARG A 20 -13.88 -21.07 -17.90
C ARG A 20 -14.61 -19.89 -17.24
N PRO A 21 -14.06 -19.28 -16.17
CA PRO A 21 -14.66 -18.09 -15.57
C PRO A 21 -14.64 -16.95 -16.60
N ASN A 22 -15.83 -16.40 -16.89
CA ASN A 22 -15.99 -15.27 -17.80
C ASN A 22 -15.45 -13.99 -17.14
N PHE A 23 -14.15 -13.72 -17.31
CA PHE A 23 -13.47 -12.51 -16.80
C PHE A 23 -14.14 -11.21 -17.24
N ARG A 24 -14.76 -11.16 -18.43
CA ARG A 24 -15.47 -9.97 -18.92
C ARG A 24 -16.67 -9.56 -18.06
N ILE A 25 -17.38 -10.53 -17.48
CA ILE A 25 -18.56 -10.28 -16.62
C ILE A 25 -18.11 -9.72 -15.26
N SER A 26 -16.97 -10.20 -14.74
CA SER A 26 -16.36 -9.68 -13.51
C SER A 26 -15.96 -8.22 -13.67
N ILE A 27 -15.29 -7.90 -14.77
CA ILE A 27 -14.82 -6.54 -15.08
C ILE A 27 -16.02 -5.59 -15.26
N SER A 28 -17.07 -6.00 -16.00
CA SER A 28 -18.26 -5.16 -16.17
C SER A 28 -19.00 -4.90 -14.85
N LEU A 29 -19.05 -5.86 -13.93
CA LEU A 29 -19.66 -5.69 -12.61
C LEU A 29 -18.87 -4.72 -11.72
N GLU A 30 -17.55 -4.72 -11.82
CA GLU A 30 -16.67 -3.83 -11.07
C GLU A 30 -16.79 -2.38 -11.56
N TYR A 31 -16.84 -2.16 -12.88
CA TYR A 31 -17.12 -0.84 -13.46
C TYR A 31 -18.53 -0.35 -13.19
N VAL A 32 -19.53 -1.24 -13.16
CA VAL A 32 -20.91 -0.89 -12.79
C VAL A 32 -20.99 -0.51 -11.31
N LYS A 33 -20.27 -1.21 -10.41
CA LYS A 33 -20.18 -0.82 -8.99
C LYS A 33 -19.46 0.50 -8.81
N LEU A 34 -18.36 0.74 -9.54
CA LEU A 34 -17.62 2.00 -9.48
C LEU A 34 -18.48 3.17 -10.01
N GLY A 35 -19.16 2.96 -11.14
CA GLY A 35 -20.09 3.92 -11.73
C GLY A 35 -21.30 4.19 -10.84
N TYR A 36 -21.85 3.17 -10.19
CA TYR A 36 -22.94 3.32 -9.23
C TYR A 36 -22.50 4.03 -7.96
N CYS A 37 -21.35 3.68 -7.38
CA CYS A 37 -20.78 4.39 -6.24
C CYS A 37 -20.45 5.84 -6.58
N TYR A 38 -19.91 6.11 -7.77
CA TYR A 38 -19.64 7.46 -8.25
C TYR A 38 -20.94 8.26 -8.47
N LEU A 39 -21.93 7.65 -9.11
CA LEU A 39 -23.25 8.24 -9.32
C LEU A 39 -23.90 8.54 -7.98
N VAL A 40 -23.94 7.62 -7.02
CA VAL A 40 -24.52 7.83 -5.69
C VAL A 40 -23.76 8.89 -4.88
N THR A 41 -22.42 8.90 -4.91
CA THR A 41 -21.62 9.91 -4.20
C THR A 41 -21.68 11.29 -4.83
N HIS A 42 -21.99 11.40 -6.12
CA HIS A 42 -22.12 12.67 -6.83
C HIS A 42 -23.56 13.00 -7.25
N LEU A 43 -24.54 12.18 -6.90
CA LEU A 43 -25.96 12.34 -7.26
C LEU A 43 -26.49 13.67 -6.75
N LEU A 44 -26.19 13.98 -5.49
CA LEU A 44 -26.55 15.26 -4.87
C LEU A 44 -25.92 16.43 -5.64
N LYS A 45 -24.67 16.34 -6.07
CA LYS A 45 -24.01 17.40 -6.85
C LYS A 45 -24.61 17.53 -8.26
N LEU A 46 -24.82 16.41 -8.94
CA LEU A 46 -25.41 16.33 -10.28
C LEU A 46 -26.87 16.77 -10.31
N ALA A 47 -27.62 16.58 -9.23
CA ALA A 47 -28.98 17.07 -9.08
C ALA A 47 -29.03 18.55 -8.65
N LEU A 48 -28.09 19.01 -7.83
CA LEU A 48 -28.01 20.41 -7.40
C LEU A 48 -27.63 21.35 -8.54
N ILE A 49 -26.73 20.97 -9.45
CA ILE A 49 -26.29 21.83 -10.57
C ILE A 49 -27.47 22.28 -11.47
N PRO A 50 -28.31 21.39 -12.05
CA PRO A 50 -29.44 21.80 -12.87
C PRO A 50 -30.50 22.53 -12.05
N LEU A 51 -30.67 22.20 -10.78
CA LEU A 51 -31.61 22.89 -9.88
C LEU A 51 -31.16 24.33 -9.61
N THR A 52 -29.85 24.56 -9.39
CA THR A 52 -29.30 25.92 -9.28
C THR A 52 -29.36 26.71 -10.59
N ALA A 53 -29.16 26.05 -11.73
CA ALA A 53 -29.27 26.68 -13.04
C ALA A 53 -30.73 27.06 -13.35
N MET A 54 -31.69 26.20 -13.01
CA MET A 54 -33.12 26.46 -13.19
C MET A 54 -33.58 27.61 -12.28
N LEU A 55 -33.19 27.61 -11.00
CA LEU A 55 -33.47 28.73 -10.08
C LEU A 55 -32.85 30.04 -10.57
N PHE A 56 -31.66 30.00 -11.16
CA PHE A 56 -31.01 31.18 -11.72
C PHE A 56 -31.75 31.72 -12.95
N VAL A 57 -32.17 30.85 -13.88
CA VAL A 57 -32.97 31.24 -15.05
C VAL A 57 -34.31 31.84 -14.61
N GLU A 58 -34.98 31.24 -13.64
CA GLU A 58 -36.25 31.75 -13.12
C GLU A 58 -36.08 33.07 -12.36
N ALA A 59 -34.97 33.24 -11.62
CA ALA A 59 -34.60 34.50 -10.97
C ALA A 59 -34.33 35.64 -11.96
N THR A 60 -33.84 35.34 -13.17
CA THR A 60 -33.65 36.35 -14.23
C THR A 60 -34.94 36.71 -14.96
N ARG A 61 -36.02 35.94 -14.80
CA ARG A 61 -37.32 36.11 -15.47
C ARG A 61 -38.43 36.60 -14.56
N THR A 62 -38.18 36.77 -13.26
CA THR A 62 -39.22 37.01 -12.26
C THR A 62 -39.62 38.48 -12.18
N ASP A 63 -40.91 38.75 -12.34
CA ASP A 63 -41.52 40.05 -12.06
C ASP A 63 -41.72 40.25 -10.54
N PRO A 64 -41.73 41.49 -10.02
CA PRO A 64 -41.90 41.75 -8.59
C PRO A 64 -43.24 41.27 -8.00
N ASN A 65 -44.27 41.07 -8.84
CA ASN A 65 -45.55 40.48 -8.43
C ASN A 65 -45.51 38.95 -8.24
N ASP A 66 -44.62 38.24 -8.93
CA ASP A 66 -44.46 36.78 -8.78
C ASP A 66 -43.78 36.44 -7.45
N LEU A 67 -42.89 37.31 -6.97
CA LEU A 67 -42.27 37.18 -5.64
C LEU A 67 -43.31 37.24 -4.51
N LEU A 68 -44.36 38.05 -4.65
CA LEU A 68 -45.46 38.15 -3.68
C LEU A 68 -46.32 36.87 -3.67
N GLN A 69 -46.58 36.27 -4.84
CA GLN A 69 -47.30 35.00 -4.96
C GLN A 69 -46.51 33.83 -4.39
N VAL A 70 -45.20 33.75 -4.67
CA VAL A 70 -44.32 32.73 -4.07
C VAL A 70 -44.28 32.88 -2.54
N TRP A 71 -44.22 34.11 -2.02
CA TRP A 71 -44.25 34.38 -0.59
C TRP A 71 -45.57 33.95 0.07
N LEU A 72 -46.72 34.17 -0.61
CA LEU A 72 -48.02 33.66 -0.16
C LEU A 72 -48.09 32.13 -0.19
N LEU A 73 -47.58 31.48 -1.24
CA LEU A 73 -47.54 30.02 -1.34
C LEU A 73 -46.67 29.39 -0.24
N LEU A 74 -45.53 30.03 0.06
CA LEU A 74 -44.60 29.62 1.13
C LEU A 74 -45.24 29.78 2.52
N LYS A 75 -46.06 30.82 2.71
CA LYS A 75 -46.79 31.11 3.94
C LYS A 75 -47.93 30.12 4.21
N TYR A 76 -48.61 29.62 3.17
CA TYR A 76 -49.69 28.63 3.31
C TYR A 76 -49.19 27.18 3.38
N ASN A 77 -48.04 26.86 2.79
CA ASN A 77 -47.43 25.52 2.81
C ASN A 77 -46.25 25.40 3.81
N LEU A 78 -46.38 25.99 5.00
CA LEU A 78 -45.39 25.89 6.09
C LEU A 78 -44.95 24.45 6.36
N LEU A 79 -45.88 23.49 6.33
CA LEU A 79 -45.59 22.07 6.54
C LEU A 79 -44.62 21.51 5.47
N ALA A 80 -44.80 21.88 4.20
CA ALA A 80 -43.94 21.44 3.10
C ALA A 80 -42.54 22.06 3.17
N VAL A 81 -42.43 23.29 3.66
CA VAL A 81 -41.15 23.98 3.85
C VAL A 81 -40.35 23.34 5.00
N PHE A 82 -41.01 22.99 6.10
CA PHE A 82 -40.37 22.29 7.22
C PHE A 82 -39.95 20.87 6.84
N THR A 83 -40.76 20.13 6.08
CA THR A 83 -40.38 18.78 5.63
C THR A 83 -39.22 18.82 4.63
N LEU A 84 -39.22 19.75 3.68
CA LEU A 84 -38.14 19.88 2.70
C LEU A 84 -36.83 20.33 3.37
N SER A 85 -36.88 21.33 4.26
CA SER A 85 -35.70 21.77 5.01
C SER A 85 -35.17 20.68 5.95
N GLY A 86 -36.06 19.93 6.61
CA GLY A 86 -35.68 18.76 7.41
C GLY A 86 -34.97 17.69 6.58
N LEU A 87 -35.51 17.34 5.41
CA LEU A 87 -34.88 16.40 4.47
C LEU A 87 -33.52 16.91 3.97
N LEU A 88 -33.38 18.21 3.72
CA LEU A 88 -32.13 18.83 3.29
C LEU A 88 -31.08 18.76 4.40
N VAL A 89 -31.45 19.06 5.66
CA VAL A 89 -30.57 18.95 6.81
C VAL A 89 -30.13 17.50 7.04
N VAL A 90 -31.06 16.54 7.00
CA VAL A 90 -30.74 15.10 7.12
C VAL A 90 -29.83 14.66 5.97
N GLY A 91 -30.11 15.09 4.74
CA GLY A 91 -29.28 14.83 3.57
C GLY A 91 -27.86 15.41 3.71
N CYS A 92 -27.74 16.65 4.21
CA CYS A 92 -26.46 17.28 4.50
C CYS A 92 -25.70 16.52 5.59
N ILE A 93 -26.35 16.15 6.70
CA ILE A 93 -25.76 15.36 7.77
C ILE A 93 -25.25 14.02 7.19
N PHE A 94 -26.11 13.26 6.53
CA PHE A 94 -25.74 11.98 5.91
C PHE A 94 -24.57 12.15 4.93
N HIS A 95 -24.58 13.21 4.13
CA HIS A 95 -23.49 13.54 3.22
C HIS A 95 -22.17 13.84 3.94
N PHE A 96 -22.19 14.63 5.01
CA PHE A 96 -21.01 14.93 5.82
C PHE A 96 -20.46 13.68 6.53
N PHE A 97 -21.33 12.78 6.98
CA PHE A 97 -20.93 11.54 7.66
C PHE A 97 -20.45 10.44 6.70
N THR A 98 -20.91 10.42 5.45
CA THR A 98 -20.53 9.41 4.43
C THR A 98 -19.32 9.80 3.58
N ARG A 99 -18.88 11.07 3.64
CA ARG A 99 -17.71 11.54 2.89
C ARG A 99 -16.43 10.85 3.40
N PRO A 100 -15.64 10.23 2.51
CA PRO A 100 -14.32 9.74 2.90
C PRO A 100 -13.46 10.91 3.35
N ARG A 101 -12.70 10.69 4.42
CA ARG A 101 -11.79 11.66 4.98
C ARG A 101 -10.54 11.75 4.10
N PRO A 102 -10.01 12.95 3.86
CA PRO A 102 -8.75 13.08 3.16
C PRO A 102 -7.63 12.44 4.00
N VAL A 103 -6.79 11.66 3.34
CA VAL A 103 -5.55 11.12 3.90
C VAL A 103 -4.39 11.82 3.20
N TYR A 104 -3.45 12.30 4.01
CA TYR A 104 -2.31 13.08 3.57
C TYR A 104 -1.03 12.26 3.74
N LEU A 105 -0.17 12.34 2.73
CA LEU A 105 1.23 11.93 2.84
C LEU A 105 2.00 13.08 3.49
N VAL A 106 2.38 12.91 4.75
CA VAL A 106 3.12 13.92 5.51
C VAL A 106 4.57 13.94 5.03
N ASP A 107 5.22 12.77 5.09
CA ASP A 107 6.59 12.60 4.66
C ASP A 107 6.92 11.12 4.38
N TYR A 108 8.03 10.88 3.70
CA TYR A 108 8.62 9.54 3.59
C TYR A 108 10.14 9.63 3.60
N THR A 109 10.76 8.55 4.05
CA THR A 109 12.21 8.43 4.04
C THR A 109 12.61 7.03 3.59
N CYS A 110 13.78 6.94 2.98
CA CYS A 110 14.37 5.68 2.56
C CYS A 110 15.63 5.43 3.39
N TYR A 111 15.86 4.17 3.72
CA TYR A 111 17.12 3.73 4.28
C TYR A 111 18.19 3.70 3.18
N LYS A 112 19.26 4.48 3.37
CA LYS A 112 20.48 4.38 2.57
C LYS A 112 21.48 3.51 3.33
N PRO A 113 21.85 2.32 2.82
CA PRO A 113 22.85 1.51 3.47
C PRO A 113 24.23 2.19 3.51
N PRO A 114 25.09 1.86 4.48
CA PRO A 114 26.46 2.38 4.55
C PRO A 114 27.32 1.98 3.35
N VAL A 115 28.29 2.83 3.01
CA VAL A 115 29.21 2.64 1.87
C VAL A 115 29.99 1.31 1.93
N PHE A 116 30.30 0.80 3.12
CA PHE A 116 31.00 -0.48 3.23
C PHE A 116 30.16 -1.69 2.75
N LEU A 117 28.84 -1.56 2.65
CA LEU A 117 27.92 -2.56 2.11
C LEU A 117 27.71 -2.42 0.60
N GLU A 118 28.22 -1.36 -0.01
CA GLU A 118 28.24 -1.20 -1.46
C GLU A 118 29.02 -2.38 -2.08
N THR A 119 28.54 -2.89 -3.20
CA THR A 119 29.11 -4.06 -3.87
C THR A 119 29.00 -3.90 -5.37
N GLY A 120 30.16 -3.68 -6.01
CA GLY A 120 30.29 -3.63 -7.46
C GLY A 120 30.17 -5.01 -8.11
N PHE A 121 30.07 -5.03 -9.43
CA PHE A 121 29.88 -6.29 -10.18
C PHE A 121 31.08 -7.23 -10.05
N GLU A 122 32.30 -6.70 -10.13
CA GLU A 122 33.53 -7.49 -9.96
C GLU A 122 33.66 -8.08 -8.55
N GLU A 123 33.36 -7.29 -7.52
CA GLU A 123 33.36 -7.77 -6.13
C GLU A 123 32.34 -8.89 -5.95
N PHE A 124 31.12 -8.71 -6.46
CA PHE A 124 30.07 -9.72 -6.42
C PHE A 124 30.49 -11.03 -7.11
N LEU A 125 31.07 -10.95 -8.31
CA LEU A 125 31.52 -12.13 -9.07
C LEU A 125 32.69 -12.82 -8.39
N SER A 126 33.61 -12.06 -7.79
CA SER A 126 34.74 -12.60 -7.03
C SER A 126 34.25 -13.38 -5.80
N HIS A 127 33.27 -12.85 -5.06
CA HIS A 127 32.64 -13.51 -3.93
C HIS A 127 31.90 -14.77 -4.36
N SER A 128 31.13 -14.71 -5.45
CA SER A 128 30.48 -15.89 -6.02
C SER A 128 31.48 -16.99 -6.38
N LYS A 129 32.65 -16.64 -6.93
CA LYS A 129 33.71 -17.60 -7.22
C LYS A 129 34.25 -18.27 -5.94
N LEU A 130 34.46 -17.50 -4.88
CA LEU A 130 34.91 -18.01 -3.57
C LEU A 130 33.88 -18.91 -2.89
N ILE A 131 32.59 -18.65 -3.09
CA ILE A 131 31.48 -19.47 -2.58
C ILE A 131 31.39 -20.83 -3.31
N GLY A 132 31.96 -20.95 -4.52
CA GLY A 132 32.04 -22.21 -5.26
C GLY A 132 31.04 -22.35 -6.43
N PHE A 133 30.54 -21.24 -6.99
CA PHE A 133 29.74 -21.30 -8.23
C PHE A 133 30.59 -21.73 -9.43
N ASN A 134 30.01 -22.52 -10.34
CA ASN A 134 30.70 -22.96 -11.55
C ASN A 134 30.83 -21.83 -12.59
N ASN A 135 31.77 -21.96 -13.53
CA ASN A 135 32.03 -20.94 -14.55
C ASN A 135 30.78 -20.58 -15.39
N SER A 136 29.91 -21.56 -15.67
CA SER A 136 28.66 -21.34 -16.42
C SER A 136 27.65 -20.48 -15.64
N SER A 137 27.63 -20.59 -14.31
CA SER A 137 26.80 -19.79 -13.41
C SER A 137 27.39 -18.40 -13.21
N LEU A 138 28.71 -18.28 -13.05
CA LEU A 138 29.39 -16.98 -12.97
C LEU A 138 29.15 -16.15 -14.23
N GLU A 139 29.30 -16.75 -15.40
CA GLU A 139 29.03 -16.09 -16.68
C GLU A 139 27.55 -15.69 -16.83
N PHE A 140 26.64 -16.48 -16.27
CA PHE A 140 25.22 -16.15 -16.23
C PHE A 140 24.93 -14.98 -15.28
N GLN A 141 25.52 -14.97 -14.08
CA GLN A 141 25.41 -13.86 -13.12
C GLN A 141 25.97 -12.57 -13.72
N ARG A 142 27.15 -12.61 -14.35
CA ARG A 142 27.78 -11.47 -15.04
C ARG A 142 26.85 -10.86 -16.08
N LYS A 143 26.27 -11.68 -16.96
CA LYS A 143 25.30 -11.23 -17.98
C LYS A 143 24.05 -10.59 -17.37
N ILE A 144 23.61 -11.05 -16.21
CA ILE A 144 22.46 -10.44 -15.51
C ILE A 144 22.87 -9.08 -14.96
N LEU A 145 24.00 -8.99 -14.25
CA LEU A 145 24.46 -7.73 -13.65
C LEU A 145 24.59 -6.64 -14.72
N GLU A 146 25.30 -6.93 -15.82
CA GLU A 146 25.52 -6.00 -16.94
C GLU A 146 24.23 -5.57 -17.68
N ARG A 147 23.15 -6.37 -17.60
CA ARG A 147 21.90 -6.12 -18.37
C ARG A 147 20.68 -5.82 -17.50
N SER A 148 20.81 -5.90 -16.19
CA SER A 148 19.70 -5.72 -15.24
C SER A 148 19.29 -4.26 -15.07
N GLY A 149 20.14 -3.31 -15.47
CA GLY A 149 19.93 -1.88 -15.21
C GLY A 149 20.19 -1.48 -13.75
N LEU A 150 20.78 -2.37 -12.95
CA LEU A 150 21.31 -2.02 -11.62
C LEU A 150 22.62 -1.24 -11.77
N SER A 151 22.88 -0.32 -10.84
CA SER A 151 24.17 0.36 -10.77
C SER A 151 25.22 -0.50 -10.06
N GLU A 152 26.50 -0.18 -10.27
CA GLU A 152 27.61 -0.78 -9.51
C GLU A 152 27.64 -0.30 -8.05
N HIS A 153 26.87 0.74 -7.73
CA HIS A 153 26.76 1.33 -6.38
C HIS A 153 25.60 0.73 -5.57
N THR A 154 25.22 -0.52 -5.87
CA THR A 154 24.15 -1.21 -5.14
C THR A 154 24.68 -1.90 -3.88
N HIS A 155 23.79 -2.14 -2.91
CA HIS A 155 24.18 -2.62 -1.59
C HIS A 155 23.61 -4.02 -1.30
N VAL A 156 24.42 -4.87 -0.69
CA VAL A 156 24.02 -6.21 -0.21
C VAL A 156 24.12 -6.28 1.32
N SER A 157 23.53 -7.30 1.94
CA SER A 157 23.60 -7.43 3.39
C SER A 157 24.99 -7.87 3.84
N GLU A 158 25.39 -7.45 5.03
CA GLU A 158 26.69 -7.83 5.61
C GLU A 158 26.89 -9.35 5.63
N ALA A 159 25.81 -10.08 5.91
CA ALA A 159 25.79 -11.54 5.95
C ALA A 159 26.12 -12.21 4.61
N VAL A 160 25.66 -11.59 3.51
CA VAL A 160 25.91 -12.04 2.14
C VAL A 160 27.30 -11.61 1.67
N LYS A 161 27.76 -10.43 2.09
CA LYS A 161 29.09 -9.91 1.76
C LYS A 161 30.24 -10.70 2.39
N CYS A 162 29.99 -11.38 3.52
CA CYS A 162 30.99 -12.22 4.18
C CYS A 162 31.37 -13.47 3.36
N VAL A 163 32.64 -13.88 3.44
CA VAL A 163 33.13 -15.15 2.88
C VAL A 163 33.67 -16.04 4.01
N PRO A 164 33.05 -17.19 4.32
CA PRO A 164 31.80 -17.70 3.75
C PRO A 164 30.56 -16.87 4.18
N PRO A 165 29.47 -16.87 3.38
CA PRO A 165 28.22 -16.21 3.75
C PRO A 165 27.64 -16.76 5.05
N ARG A 166 27.04 -15.89 5.86
CA ARG A 166 26.48 -16.23 7.18
C ARG A 166 24.96 -16.03 7.23
N PRO A 167 24.14 -16.86 6.54
CA PRO A 167 22.68 -16.71 6.47
C PRO A 167 21.97 -17.15 7.76
N THR A 168 22.34 -16.56 8.89
CA THR A 168 21.78 -16.90 10.21
C THR A 168 20.56 -16.02 10.52
N MET A 169 19.65 -16.53 11.36
CA MET A 169 18.51 -15.74 11.86
C MET A 169 18.95 -14.46 12.59
N LEU A 170 20.11 -14.50 13.26
CA LEU A 170 20.69 -13.36 13.97
C LEU A 170 21.08 -12.25 12.99
N ASN A 171 21.79 -12.61 11.92
CA ASN A 171 22.20 -11.64 10.90
C ASN A 171 21.01 -11.10 10.12
N ALA A 172 20.01 -11.94 9.83
CA ALA A 172 18.77 -11.50 9.21
C ALA A 172 18.02 -10.50 10.10
N ARG A 173 17.93 -10.75 11.42
CA ARG A 173 17.41 -9.75 12.37
C ARG A 173 18.19 -8.45 12.33
N THR A 174 19.51 -8.54 12.34
CA THR A 174 20.40 -7.37 12.35
C THR A 174 20.18 -6.50 11.09
N GLU A 175 20.09 -7.12 9.91
CA GLU A 175 19.74 -6.43 8.67
C GLU A 175 18.38 -5.74 8.77
N ALA A 176 17.34 -6.46 9.22
CA ALA A 176 16.00 -5.92 9.34
C ALA A 176 15.95 -4.73 10.33
N GLU A 177 16.63 -4.84 11.47
CA GLU A 177 16.74 -3.76 12.46
C GLU A 177 17.44 -2.54 11.87
N GLN A 178 18.60 -2.71 11.23
CA GLN A 178 19.35 -1.61 10.61
C GLN A 178 18.49 -0.87 9.59
N VAL A 179 17.80 -1.60 8.71
CA VAL A 179 16.99 -1.01 7.64
C VAL A 179 15.75 -0.32 8.21
N MET A 180 14.98 -1.00 9.07
CA MET A 180 13.74 -0.44 9.62
C MET A 180 14.02 0.75 10.53
N PHE A 181 15.01 0.63 11.43
CA PHE A 181 15.34 1.70 12.37
C PHE A 181 16.00 2.87 11.64
N GLY A 182 16.90 2.62 10.69
CA GLY A 182 17.51 3.70 9.91
C GLY A 182 16.48 4.52 9.11
N ALA A 183 15.46 3.87 8.52
CA ALA A 183 14.38 4.59 7.87
C ALA A 183 13.50 5.36 8.89
N LEU A 184 13.12 4.74 10.00
CA LEU A 184 12.28 5.38 11.01
C LEU A 184 12.97 6.56 11.72
N ASP A 185 14.26 6.44 12.03
CA ASP A 185 15.05 7.51 12.64
C ASP A 185 15.06 8.75 11.75
N ASN A 186 15.29 8.56 10.44
CA ASN A 186 15.22 9.63 9.46
C ASN A 186 13.82 10.25 9.38
N LEU A 187 12.77 9.42 9.41
CA LEU A 187 11.38 9.89 9.38
C LEU A 187 11.04 10.74 10.62
N PHE A 188 11.43 10.29 11.81
CA PHE A 188 11.20 11.03 13.05
C PHE A 188 12.01 12.33 13.09
N ALA A 189 13.25 12.31 12.59
CA ALA A 189 14.07 13.51 12.50
C ALA A 189 13.48 14.54 11.51
N ALA A 190 12.98 14.09 10.35
CA ALA A 190 12.44 14.97 9.32
C ALA A 190 11.08 15.59 9.70
N THR A 191 10.23 14.81 10.39
CA THR A 191 8.86 15.22 10.72
C THR A 191 8.73 15.84 12.12
N GLY A 192 9.62 15.51 13.05
CA GLY A 192 9.51 15.91 14.45
C GLY A 192 8.37 15.25 15.23
N VAL A 193 7.67 14.27 14.63
CA VAL A 193 6.57 13.55 15.26
C VAL A 193 7.12 12.65 16.37
N LYS A 194 6.51 12.70 17.55
CA LYS A 194 6.95 11.86 18.67
C LYS A 194 6.49 10.42 18.43
N PRO A 195 7.30 9.40 18.76
CA PRO A 195 6.89 8.01 18.60
C PRO A 195 5.59 7.64 19.35
N LYS A 196 5.27 8.34 20.45
CA LYS A 196 4.04 8.13 21.22
C LYS A 196 2.76 8.60 20.49
N ASP A 197 2.89 9.47 19.50
CA ASP A 197 1.76 10.03 18.76
C ASP A 197 1.31 9.12 17.60
N ILE A 198 2.01 8.01 17.33
CA ILE A 198 1.67 7.07 16.27
C ILE A 198 0.57 6.11 16.72
N ASP A 199 -0.59 6.14 16.05
CA ASP A 199 -1.72 5.27 16.33
C ASP A 199 -1.65 3.91 15.63
N ILE A 200 -1.11 3.89 14.40
CA ILE A 200 -1.13 2.73 13.51
C ILE A 200 0.26 2.47 12.98
N LEU A 201 0.72 1.23 13.07
CA LEU A 201 1.98 0.77 12.50
C LEU A 201 1.69 -0.41 11.57
N ILE A 202 2.06 -0.29 10.31
CA ILE A 202 1.98 -1.38 9.33
C ILE A 202 3.40 -1.65 8.86
N VAL A 203 3.89 -2.86 9.10
CA VAL A 203 5.18 -3.32 8.60
C VAL A 203 4.93 -4.35 7.52
N ASN A 204 5.60 -4.23 6.39
CA ASN A 204 5.63 -5.27 5.38
C ASN A 204 7.05 -5.79 5.17
N CYS A 205 7.16 -7.11 5.09
CA CYS A 205 8.36 -7.83 4.69
C CYS A 205 7.94 -9.21 4.16
N SER A 206 8.33 -9.53 2.93
CA SER A 206 7.83 -10.73 2.27
C SER A 206 8.56 -11.99 2.73
N LEU A 207 9.89 -11.91 2.79
CA LEU A 207 10.76 -13.06 2.94
C LEU A 207 11.24 -13.29 4.38
N PHE A 208 10.85 -12.45 5.34
CA PHE A 208 11.28 -12.57 6.73
C PHE A 208 10.17 -12.23 7.74
N SER A 209 9.72 -13.25 8.47
CA SER A 209 8.64 -13.15 9.47
C SER A 209 9.07 -13.81 10.80
N PRO A 210 10.00 -13.21 11.56
CA PRO A 210 10.51 -13.78 12.79
C PRO A 210 9.49 -13.72 13.95
N THR A 211 9.79 -14.44 15.04
CA THR A 211 9.10 -14.29 16.34
C THR A 211 10.10 -13.83 17.41
N PRO A 212 9.93 -12.65 18.05
CA PRO A 212 8.88 -11.63 17.84
C PRO A 212 8.86 -11.03 16.42
N SER A 213 7.69 -10.51 16.02
CA SER A 213 7.46 -9.90 14.71
C SER A 213 8.23 -8.59 14.52
N LEU A 214 8.43 -8.19 13.27
CA LEU A 214 9.12 -6.93 12.93
C LEU A 214 8.41 -5.70 13.52
N SER A 215 7.07 -5.71 13.48
CA SER A 215 6.25 -4.69 14.14
C SER A 215 6.48 -4.61 15.66
N ALA A 216 6.59 -5.76 16.33
CA ALA A 216 6.86 -5.80 17.77
C ALA A 216 8.28 -5.28 18.11
N MET A 217 9.26 -5.55 17.24
CA MET A 217 10.62 -5.03 17.39
C MET A 217 10.64 -3.49 17.33
N ILE A 218 9.92 -2.90 16.37
CA ILE A 218 9.76 -1.45 16.25
C ILE A 218 9.04 -0.87 17.47
N ILE A 219 7.91 -1.45 17.89
CA ILE A 219 7.16 -1.00 19.07
C ILE A 219 8.06 -0.96 20.31
N ASN A 220 8.83 -2.02 20.53
CA ASN A 220 9.70 -2.13 21.69
C ASN A 220 10.89 -1.15 21.64
N LYS A 221 11.47 -0.91 20.46
CA LYS A 221 12.60 -0.01 20.25
C LYS A 221 12.22 1.45 20.50
N TYR A 222 11.15 1.92 19.89
CA TYR A 222 10.73 3.33 19.95
C TYR A 222 9.78 3.65 21.11
N LYS A 223 9.41 2.63 21.91
CA LYS A 223 8.44 2.77 23.01
C LYS A 223 7.16 3.46 22.52
N LEU A 224 6.63 2.92 21.40
CA LEU A 224 5.35 3.34 20.86
C LEU A 224 4.25 3.17 21.91
N ARG A 225 3.13 3.87 21.72
CA ARG A 225 2.00 3.80 22.65
C ARG A 225 1.49 2.37 22.85
N SER A 226 1.04 2.07 24.07
CA SER A 226 0.61 0.72 24.49
C SER A 226 -0.62 0.21 23.73
N ASN A 227 -1.48 1.11 23.26
CA ASN A 227 -2.68 0.82 22.48
C ASN A 227 -2.48 1.12 20.98
N ILE A 228 -1.27 0.90 20.46
CA ILE A 228 -0.97 0.99 19.03
C ILE A 228 -1.62 -0.16 18.26
N LYS A 229 -2.11 0.12 17.06
CA LYS A 229 -2.61 -0.89 16.13
C LYS A 229 -1.48 -1.34 15.21
N SER A 230 -0.89 -2.50 15.49
CA SER A 230 0.23 -3.03 14.72
C SER A 230 -0.19 -4.15 13.77
N TYR A 231 0.22 -4.04 12.50
CA TYR A 231 0.00 -5.04 11.46
C TYR A 231 1.35 -5.45 10.87
N ASN A 232 1.56 -6.77 10.68
CA ASN A 232 2.75 -7.31 10.05
C ASN A 232 2.33 -8.12 8.82
N LEU A 233 2.57 -7.58 7.64
CA LEU A 233 2.20 -8.17 6.35
C LEU A 233 3.38 -8.93 5.77
N SER A 234 3.16 -10.17 5.37
CA SER A 234 4.18 -11.04 4.76
C SER A 234 3.59 -11.85 3.61
N GLY A 235 4.44 -12.34 2.71
CA GLY A 235 4.03 -13.18 1.57
C GLY A 235 3.36 -12.46 0.40
N MET A 236 3.31 -11.12 0.40
CA MET A 236 2.71 -10.33 -0.70
C MET A 236 3.70 -9.98 -1.83
N GLY A 237 5.01 -10.12 -1.59
CA GLY A 237 6.04 -9.79 -2.58
C GLY A 237 6.13 -8.28 -2.83
N CYS A 238 6.59 -7.90 -4.03
CA CYS A 238 6.86 -6.50 -4.37
C CYS A 238 5.61 -5.58 -4.37
N SER A 239 4.39 -6.13 -4.34
CA SER A 239 3.15 -5.34 -4.25
C SER A 239 2.77 -5.00 -2.80
N ALA A 240 3.49 -5.54 -1.81
CA ALA A 240 3.18 -5.37 -0.38
C ALA A 240 3.10 -3.90 0.04
N SER A 241 3.98 -3.05 -0.49
CA SER A 241 4.01 -1.61 -0.17
C SER A 241 2.71 -0.91 -0.55
N VAL A 242 2.20 -1.14 -1.77
CA VAL A 242 0.93 -0.50 -2.22
C VAL A 242 -0.26 -1.04 -1.43
N ILE A 243 -0.29 -2.35 -1.16
CA ILE A 243 -1.33 -2.97 -0.33
C ILE A 243 -1.32 -2.38 1.09
N SER A 244 -0.13 -2.17 1.66
CA SER A 244 0.01 -1.60 3.00
C SER A 244 -0.43 -0.14 3.07
N ILE A 245 -0.22 0.65 2.01
CA ILE A 245 -0.74 2.03 1.90
C ILE A 245 -2.27 2.01 1.81
N ASN A 246 -2.86 1.07 1.05
CA ASN A 246 -4.31 0.94 0.98
C ASN A 246 -4.91 0.57 2.34
N LEU A 247 -4.29 -0.39 3.05
CA LEU A 247 -4.67 -0.74 4.42
C LEU A 247 -4.58 0.47 5.36
N ALA A 248 -3.51 1.26 5.26
CA ALA A 248 -3.36 2.47 6.05
C ALA A 248 -4.47 3.49 5.77
N ASN A 249 -4.83 3.69 4.50
CA ASN A 249 -5.94 4.55 4.11
C ASN A 249 -7.26 4.08 4.73
N ASP A 250 -7.60 2.80 4.60
CA ASP A 250 -8.83 2.23 5.17
C ASP A 250 -8.90 2.39 6.69
N LEU A 251 -7.76 2.18 7.38
CA LEU A 251 -7.68 2.38 8.82
C LEU A 251 -7.82 3.86 9.22
N LEU A 252 -7.25 4.78 8.45
CA LEU A 252 -7.40 6.23 8.66
C LEU A 252 -8.81 6.74 8.32
N GLN A 253 -9.59 6.02 7.52
CA GLN A 253 -11.02 6.31 7.36
C GLN A 253 -11.79 6.03 8.65
N VAL A 254 -11.42 4.98 9.39
CA VAL A 254 -12.10 4.58 10.64
C VAL A 254 -11.58 5.36 11.84
N HIS A 255 -10.26 5.58 11.94
CA HIS A 255 -9.61 6.23 13.08
C HIS A 255 -9.39 7.71 12.82
N ARG A 256 -10.08 8.58 13.56
CA ARG A 256 -10.01 10.05 13.38
C ARG A 256 -8.75 10.63 14.03
N ASN A 257 -8.17 11.65 13.39
CA ASN A 257 -7.02 12.42 13.87
C ASN A 257 -5.88 11.50 14.32
N SER A 258 -5.44 10.64 13.42
CA SER A 258 -4.47 9.59 13.68
C SER A 258 -3.27 9.68 12.76
N TYR A 259 -2.12 9.24 13.26
CA TYR A 259 -0.90 9.02 12.48
C TYR A 259 -0.74 7.53 12.19
N ALA A 260 -0.49 7.20 10.92
CA ALA A 260 -0.19 5.86 10.47
C ALA A 260 1.19 5.82 9.81
N ILE A 261 2.03 4.88 10.26
CA ILE A 261 3.33 4.62 9.64
C ILE A 261 3.27 3.31 8.88
N VAL A 262 3.74 3.35 7.63
CA VAL A 262 3.97 2.18 6.79
C VAL A 262 5.46 1.99 6.61
N VAL A 263 6.00 0.88 7.13
CA VAL A 263 7.40 0.49 6.95
C VAL A 263 7.46 -0.67 5.97
N SER A 264 8.22 -0.50 4.90
CA SER A 264 8.46 -1.52 3.89
C SER A 264 9.92 -1.89 3.86
N THR A 265 10.24 -3.17 4.04
CA THR A 265 11.62 -3.67 3.99
C THR A 265 11.65 -5.08 3.42
N GLU A 266 12.71 -5.43 2.71
CA GLU A 266 12.92 -6.79 2.22
C GLU A 266 14.24 -7.31 2.77
N ASN A 267 14.24 -8.55 3.26
CA ASN A 267 15.42 -9.17 3.87
C ASN A 267 16.04 -10.19 2.92
N ILE A 268 17.29 -9.95 2.54
CA ILE A 268 17.97 -10.82 1.57
C ILE A 268 18.88 -11.87 2.22
N THR A 269 19.23 -11.71 3.50
CA THR A 269 20.22 -12.57 4.19
C THR A 269 19.89 -14.06 4.16
N GLN A 270 18.63 -14.47 4.35
CA GLN A 270 18.27 -15.90 4.43
C GLN A 270 17.92 -16.53 3.08
N ASN A 271 17.73 -15.72 2.04
CA ASN A 271 17.16 -16.17 0.77
C ASN A 271 18.22 -16.39 -0.32
N TRP A 272 19.49 -16.38 0.06
CA TRP A 272 20.60 -16.59 -0.87
C TRP A 272 20.64 -18.03 -1.37
N TYR A 273 20.57 -18.21 -2.69
CA TYR A 273 20.65 -19.53 -3.31
C TYR A 273 22.10 -19.96 -3.56
N PHE A 274 22.53 -21.07 -2.95
CA PHE A 274 23.90 -21.60 -3.07
C PHE A 274 24.11 -22.61 -4.21
N GLY A 275 23.07 -22.92 -5.01
CA GLY A 275 23.16 -23.93 -6.07
C GLY A 275 23.48 -23.36 -7.45
N ASN A 276 23.77 -24.24 -8.42
CA ASN A 276 24.16 -23.84 -9.78
C ASN A 276 22.99 -23.86 -10.80
N ARG A 277 21.72 -23.90 -10.35
CA ARG A 277 20.56 -23.82 -11.25
C ARG A 277 20.33 -22.37 -11.68
N LYS A 278 20.55 -22.08 -12.97
CA LYS A 278 20.46 -20.71 -13.54
C LYS A 278 19.16 -19.98 -13.23
N SER A 279 18.01 -20.66 -13.31
CA SER A 279 16.70 -20.04 -13.01
C SER A 279 16.57 -19.53 -11.58
N MET A 280 17.31 -20.11 -10.63
CA MET A 280 17.30 -19.74 -9.21
C MET A 280 18.40 -18.73 -8.83
N LEU A 281 19.29 -18.36 -9.76
CA LEU A 281 20.35 -17.38 -9.54
C LEU A 281 19.92 -15.93 -9.81
N ILE A 282 18.80 -15.75 -10.53
CA ILE A 282 18.26 -14.42 -10.85
C ILE A 282 18.01 -13.59 -9.59
N PRO A 283 17.35 -14.12 -8.52
CA PRO A 283 17.15 -13.39 -7.27
C PRO A 283 18.44 -12.88 -6.62
N ASN A 284 19.50 -13.71 -6.59
CA ASN A 284 20.80 -13.32 -6.00
C ASN A 284 21.39 -12.10 -6.69
N CYS A 285 21.18 -11.98 -8.02
CA CYS A 285 21.74 -10.88 -8.81
C CYS A 285 20.88 -9.61 -8.72
N LEU A 286 19.56 -9.73 -8.52
CA LEU A 286 18.63 -8.61 -8.58
C LEU A 286 18.30 -7.98 -7.22
N PHE A 287 18.17 -8.79 -6.17
CA PHE A 287 17.76 -8.26 -4.87
C PHE A 287 18.90 -7.53 -4.17
N ARG A 288 18.54 -6.37 -3.59
CA ARG A 288 19.44 -5.46 -2.89
C ARG A 288 18.80 -5.03 -1.59
N VAL A 289 19.62 -4.59 -0.64
CA VAL A 289 19.15 -4.10 0.65
C VAL A 289 18.46 -2.75 0.45
N GLY A 290 17.26 -2.62 1.00
CA GLY A 290 16.51 -1.37 0.96
C GLY A 290 15.34 -1.39 1.93
N GLY A 291 14.91 -0.20 2.30
CA GLY A 291 13.70 -0.01 3.08
C GLY A 291 13.19 1.41 3.00
N ALA A 292 11.89 1.58 3.22
CA ALA A 292 11.23 2.87 3.22
C ALA A 292 10.24 2.96 4.38
N ALA A 293 10.13 4.15 4.97
CA ALA A 293 9.14 4.47 5.98
C ALA A 293 8.30 5.65 5.49
N ILE A 294 6.98 5.51 5.54
CA ILE A 294 6.01 6.48 5.02
C ILE A 294 5.09 6.89 6.17
N LEU A 295 4.96 8.20 6.40
CA LEU A 295 4.03 8.77 7.38
C LEU A 295 2.78 9.30 6.70
N LEU A 296 1.63 8.76 7.11
CA LEU A 296 0.30 9.18 6.66
C LEU A 296 -0.47 9.78 7.83
N SER A 297 -1.31 10.78 7.54
CA SER A 297 -2.19 11.38 8.55
C SER A 297 -3.56 11.74 7.95
N ASN A 298 -4.56 11.90 8.81
CA ASN A 298 -5.87 12.45 8.43
C ASN A 298 -6.20 13.76 9.19
N TRP A 299 -5.17 14.38 9.78
CA TRP A 299 -5.30 15.66 10.45
C TRP A 299 -5.52 16.77 9.43
N ARG A 300 -6.48 17.66 9.68
CA ARG A 300 -6.75 18.80 8.78
C ARG A 300 -5.59 19.80 8.73
N SER A 301 -4.79 19.89 9.79
CA SER A 301 -3.60 20.75 9.88
C SER A 301 -2.53 20.38 8.85
N ASP A 302 -2.44 19.09 8.51
CA ASP A 302 -1.35 18.56 7.68
C ASP A 302 -1.61 18.78 6.18
N ARG A 303 -2.79 19.33 5.83
CA ARG A 303 -3.19 19.67 4.45
C ARG A 303 -2.21 20.62 3.77
N CYS A 304 -1.57 21.51 4.52
CA CYS A 304 -0.69 22.56 4.00
C CYS A 304 0.81 22.20 4.08
N HIS A 305 1.16 20.96 4.45
CA HIS A 305 2.55 20.57 4.75
C HIS A 305 3.12 19.34 3.99
N PRO A 306 2.73 19.00 2.74
CA PRO A 306 3.36 17.88 2.03
C PRO A 306 4.81 18.23 1.64
N ARG A 307 5.79 17.82 2.45
CA ARG A 307 7.23 18.04 2.18
C ARG A 307 7.84 16.99 1.24
N GLY A 308 7.17 15.87 1.01
CA GLY A 308 7.77 14.67 0.41
C GLY A 308 8.17 14.76 -1.08
N LEU A 309 7.72 15.73 -1.86
CA LEU A 309 7.98 15.71 -3.32
C LEU A 309 9.39 16.17 -3.75
N GLN A 310 10.17 16.82 -2.88
CA GLN A 310 11.50 17.34 -3.26
C GLN A 310 12.66 16.35 -3.07
N GLN A 311 12.57 15.35 -2.16
CA GLN A 311 13.70 14.46 -1.86
C GLN A 311 13.74 13.16 -2.70
N GLY A 312 12.59 12.64 -3.13
CA GLY A 312 12.53 11.39 -3.92
C GLY A 312 13.08 11.53 -5.33
N LEU A 313 13.02 12.72 -5.93
CA LEU A 313 13.64 12.95 -7.23
C LEU A 313 15.17 12.86 -7.16
N SER A 314 15.79 13.29 -6.05
CA SER A 314 17.24 13.19 -5.89
C SER A 314 17.73 11.76 -5.66
N MET A 315 16.96 10.93 -4.93
CA MET A 315 17.34 9.53 -4.69
C MET A 315 17.01 8.59 -5.85
N CYS A 316 15.89 8.79 -6.56
CA CYS A 316 15.57 8.00 -7.76
C CYS A 316 16.51 8.32 -8.93
N VAL A 317 17.00 9.57 -9.04
CA VAL A 317 17.95 9.95 -10.11
C VAL A 317 19.37 9.48 -9.81
N SER A 318 19.80 9.44 -8.54
CA SER A 318 21.12 8.86 -8.17
C SER A 318 21.17 7.33 -8.22
N GLY A 319 20.03 6.64 -8.34
CA GLY A 319 19.96 5.18 -8.55
C GLY A 319 19.73 4.77 -10.02
N ALA A 320 19.62 5.74 -10.94
CA ALA A 320 19.38 5.52 -12.36
C ALA A 320 20.51 6.09 -13.25
N GLY A 321 21.67 6.38 -12.65
CA GLY A 321 22.90 6.79 -13.32
C GLY A 321 23.95 5.70 -13.33
#